data_AF-A0A920R3L6-F1
#
_entry.id   AF-A0A920R3L6-F1
#
_cell.length_a   1.000
_cell.length_b   1.000
_cell.length_c   1.000
_cell.angle_alpha   90.00
_cell.angle_beta   90.00
_cell.angle_gamma   90.00
#
_symmetry.space_group_name_H-M   'P 1'
#
loop_
_entity.id
_entity.type
_entity.pdbx_description
1 polymer ?
#
loop_
_entity_poly.entity_id
_entity_poly.type
_entity_poly.pdbx_seq_one_letter_code
_entity_poly.pdbx_strand_id
1 'polypeptide(L)'
;MNSIDLATGEIDWEVNFGNYPSHPNLNFGAESYGGPVVTASGLIFIGATPDQKFRVYDTRDGSMLWEYELSAAGFATPSMYSVDGDQYVVIAAGGGRMGPPSGSEYFAFKLPTSINRCYMVSRLSLLLVSYLLTQQISAQSVPVRNDVPRIGQQEIIMMRHAYLDEGGYDYWYEQSSTKVWPWFERLGARIIGDFEIIYPEGEDETPRQDEALRFARYASYEHWQATRPATAASSGDTGGSQGLAGNGPLFDANNDGLSSRRQVSQGSRGGYFLRGYMAEDRPIYMPGLQEKYSASNSAANSNEAIPARLAMAEPREEILTLDYRRIKKGSFEEFHAIVSERIWPYAEKIGARPVGQWKVMYLPNSSAEENDEYDEVYSLVRYASFNHYLAARENPISMGGNGPDFQQLLDAVEILNTITFSQSTEFLAGPLWGSKPHYTPSTGEIFHLNN
;
A
#
# COMPACT_ATOMS: atom_id res chain seq x y z
N MET A 1 -25.73 -15.73 -4.74
CA MET A 1 -24.46 -14.99 -5.01
C MET A 1 -23.42 -15.66 -4.16
N ASN A 2 -22.32 -16.08 -4.78
CA ASN A 2 -21.43 -17.06 -4.20
C ASN A 2 -20.00 -16.50 -4.30
N SER A 3 -19.21 -16.69 -3.25
CA SER A 3 -17.76 -16.56 -3.32
C SER A 3 -17.15 -17.93 -3.52
N ILE A 4 -16.13 -18.00 -4.37
CA ILE A 4 -15.43 -19.23 -4.70
C ILE A 4 -13.93 -18.95 -4.52
N ASP A 5 -13.27 -19.77 -3.71
CA ASP A 5 -11.81 -19.77 -3.63
C ASP A 5 -11.26 -20.36 -4.94
N LEU A 6 -10.49 -19.57 -5.67
CA LEU A 6 -9.93 -19.97 -6.97
C LEU A 6 -8.76 -20.95 -6.84
N ALA A 7 -8.15 -21.09 -5.67
CA ALA A 7 -7.10 -22.06 -5.42
C ALA A 7 -7.67 -23.46 -5.20
N THR A 8 -8.78 -23.58 -4.48
CA THR A 8 -9.39 -24.85 -4.08
C THR A 8 -10.60 -25.23 -4.94
N GLY A 9 -11.29 -24.24 -5.51
CA GLY A 9 -12.58 -24.40 -6.18
C GLY A 9 -13.77 -24.51 -5.22
N GLU A 10 -13.56 -24.34 -3.91
CA GLU A 10 -14.61 -24.45 -2.91
C GLU A 10 -15.43 -23.16 -2.78
N ILE A 11 -16.70 -23.28 -2.37
CA ILE A 11 -17.56 -22.12 -2.08
C ILE A 11 -17.26 -21.63 -0.66
N ASP A 12 -16.76 -20.41 -0.51
CA ASP A 12 -16.48 -19.82 0.80
C ASP A 12 -17.78 -19.45 1.52
N TRP A 13 -18.71 -18.84 0.78
CA TRP A 13 -20.02 -18.44 1.27
C TRP A 13 -21.01 -18.29 0.12
N GLU A 14 -22.28 -18.38 0.47
CA GLU A 14 -23.41 -18.20 -0.43
C GLU A 14 -24.50 -17.36 0.26
N VAL A 15 -25.07 -16.43 -0.51
CA VAL A 15 -26.20 -15.62 -0.07
C VAL A 15 -27.32 -15.62 -1.10
N ASN A 16 -28.55 -15.67 -0.61
CA ASN A 16 -29.76 -15.50 -1.41
C ASN A 16 -29.83 -14.06 -1.89
N PHE A 17 -29.50 -13.84 -3.17
CA PHE A 17 -29.26 -12.50 -3.69
C PHE A 17 -30.50 -11.91 -4.35
N GLY A 18 -31.11 -10.93 -3.67
CA GLY A 18 -32.27 -10.18 -4.13
C GLY A 18 -33.59 -10.96 -4.15
N ASN A 19 -34.64 -10.28 -4.59
CA ASN A 19 -36.00 -10.81 -4.73
C ASN A 19 -36.64 -10.33 -6.04
N TYR A 20 -37.84 -10.85 -6.33
CA TYR A 20 -38.71 -10.30 -7.38
C TYR A 20 -39.64 -9.25 -6.78
N PRO A 21 -39.94 -8.13 -7.46
CA PRO A 21 -40.88 -7.12 -6.96
C PRO A 21 -42.25 -7.67 -6.57
N SER A 22 -42.72 -8.72 -7.24
CA SER A 22 -43.98 -9.39 -6.92
C SER A 22 -43.94 -10.21 -5.63
N HIS A 23 -42.74 -10.59 -5.16
CA HIS A 23 -42.51 -11.43 -3.99
C HIS A 23 -41.31 -10.92 -3.18
N PRO A 24 -41.42 -9.73 -2.54
CA PRO A 24 -40.28 -9.05 -1.93
C PRO A 24 -39.66 -9.77 -0.73
N ASN A 25 -40.37 -10.73 -0.13
CA ASN A 25 -39.97 -11.43 1.09
C ASN A 25 -39.64 -12.92 0.86
N LEU A 26 -39.51 -13.36 -0.40
CA LEU A 26 -39.33 -14.79 -0.71
C LEU A 26 -37.97 -15.31 -0.20
N ASN A 27 -36.94 -14.45 -0.23
CA ASN A 27 -35.58 -14.71 0.24
C ASN A 27 -34.95 -16.00 -0.31
N PHE A 28 -35.29 -16.39 -1.55
CA PHE A 28 -34.64 -17.48 -2.29
C PHE A 28 -33.60 -16.98 -3.31
N GLY A 29 -33.38 -15.67 -3.37
CA GLY A 29 -32.62 -15.04 -4.44
C GLY A 29 -33.48 -14.80 -5.69
N ALA A 30 -33.00 -13.91 -6.55
CA ALA A 30 -33.56 -13.65 -7.87
C ALA A 30 -32.49 -13.84 -8.95
N GLU A 31 -32.92 -13.89 -10.20
CA GLU A 31 -31.99 -13.94 -11.32
C GLU A 31 -31.11 -12.68 -11.32
N SER A 32 -29.79 -12.90 -11.34
CA SER A 32 -28.78 -11.85 -11.39
C SER A 32 -28.34 -11.64 -12.84
N TYR A 33 -28.48 -10.41 -13.34
CA TYR A 33 -28.13 -10.09 -14.73
C TYR A 33 -26.90 -9.19 -14.89
N GLY A 34 -26.61 -8.37 -13.88
CA GLY A 34 -25.43 -7.50 -13.84
C GLY A 34 -24.26 -8.09 -13.07
N GLY A 35 -23.09 -7.46 -13.19
CA GLY A 35 -21.91 -7.77 -12.40
C GLY A 35 -21.76 -6.85 -11.17
N PRO A 36 -20.98 -7.26 -10.17
CA PRO A 36 -20.57 -6.39 -9.09
C PRO A 36 -19.38 -5.50 -9.48
N VAL A 37 -19.13 -4.47 -8.68
CA VAL A 37 -17.79 -3.91 -8.47
C VAL A 37 -17.30 -4.36 -7.10
N VAL A 38 -16.12 -4.96 -7.06
CA VAL A 38 -15.47 -5.38 -5.81
C VAL A 38 -14.36 -4.41 -5.49
N THR A 39 -14.40 -3.79 -4.31
CA THR A 39 -13.37 -2.82 -3.89
C THR A 39 -12.19 -3.49 -3.21
N ALA A 40 -11.07 -2.77 -3.17
CA ALA A 40 -9.91 -3.20 -2.41
C ALA A 40 -10.17 -3.30 -0.89
N SER A 41 -11.21 -2.63 -0.38
CA SER A 41 -11.62 -2.66 1.03
C SER A 41 -12.53 -3.84 1.39
N GLY A 42 -12.79 -4.75 0.46
CA GLY A 42 -13.64 -5.93 0.70
C GLY A 42 -15.14 -5.64 0.63
N LEU A 43 -15.54 -4.66 -0.19
CA LEU A 43 -16.95 -4.34 -0.43
C LEU A 43 -17.39 -4.79 -1.82
N ILE A 44 -18.54 -5.43 -1.92
CA ILE A 44 -19.19 -5.81 -3.17
C ILE A 44 -20.37 -4.85 -3.40
N PHE A 45 -20.21 -3.93 -4.34
CA PHE A 45 -21.29 -3.06 -4.78
C PHE A 45 -22.02 -3.73 -5.95
N ILE A 46 -23.32 -4.01 -5.79
CA ILE A 46 -24.08 -4.72 -6.82
C ILE A 46 -25.57 -4.34 -6.79
N GLY A 47 -26.13 -4.10 -7.98
CA GLY A 47 -27.57 -3.94 -8.19
C GLY A 47 -28.18 -5.26 -8.66
N ALA A 48 -28.00 -5.56 -9.95
CA ALA A 48 -28.14 -6.83 -10.67
C ALA A 48 -29.44 -7.65 -10.51
N THR A 49 -30.33 -7.34 -9.57
CA THR A 49 -31.59 -8.03 -9.28
C THR A 49 -32.80 -7.16 -9.64
N PRO A 50 -33.97 -7.78 -9.90
CA PRO A 50 -35.16 -7.05 -10.35
C PRO A 50 -35.84 -6.21 -9.25
N ASP A 51 -35.48 -6.37 -7.98
CA ASP A 51 -36.06 -5.64 -6.84
C ASP A 51 -35.66 -4.16 -6.70
N GLN A 52 -34.93 -3.60 -7.67
CA GLN A 52 -34.54 -2.18 -7.69
C GLN A 52 -33.63 -1.77 -6.53
N LYS A 53 -32.95 -2.73 -5.89
CA LYS A 53 -32.04 -2.44 -4.79
C LYS A 53 -30.60 -2.40 -5.28
N PHE A 54 -29.86 -1.41 -4.81
CA PHE A 54 -28.40 -1.36 -4.89
C PHE A 54 -27.83 -1.69 -3.53
N ARG A 55 -26.94 -2.67 -3.46
CA ARG A 55 -26.50 -3.27 -2.20
C ARG A 55 -25.00 -3.27 -2.09
N VAL A 56 -24.55 -3.26 -0.85
CA VAL A 56 -23.15 -3.43 -0.46
C VAL A 56 -23.05 -4.66 0.43
N TYR A 57 -22.22 -5.61 0.02
CA TYR A 57 -21.92 -6.80 0.82
C TYR A 57 -20.45 -6.83 1.24
N ASP A 58 -20.16 -7.50 2.35
CA ASP A 58 -18.80 -7.84 2.76
C ASP A 58 -18.29 -9.05 1.98
N THR A 59 -17.09 -8.97 1.41
CA THR A 59 -16.49 -10.07 0.64
C THR A 59 -16.14 -11.30 1.48
N ARG A 60 -16.03 -11.17 2.81
CA ARG A 60 -15.54 -12.25 3.69
C ARG A 60 -16.59 -13.28 4.03
N ASP A 61 -17.82 -12.83 4.29
CA ASP A 61 -18.91 -13.67 4.76
C ASP A 61 -20.22 -13.46 3.99
N GLY A 62 -20.23 -12.56 3.00
CA GLY A 62 -21.42 -12.21 2.23
C GLY A 62 -22.45 -11.40 3.02
N SER A 63 -22.11 -10.85 4.19
CA SER A 63 -23.05 -10.06 4.98
C SER A 63 -23.45 -8.76 4.26
N MET A 64 -24.74 -8.42 4.28
CA MET A 64 -25.23 -7.17 3.69
C MET A 64 -24.99 -6.01 4.65
N LEU A 65 -24.23 -5.02 4.21
CA LEU A 65 -23.81 -3.87 5.01
C LEU A 65 -24.69 -2.64 4.78
N TRP A 66 -25.18 -2.48 3.55
CA TRP A 66 -26.00 -1.33 3.17
C TRP A 66 -26.86 -1.64 1.95
N GLU A 67 -28.01 -0.98 1.86
CA GLU A 67 -28.87 -1.02 0.69
C GLU A 67 -29.51 0.33 0.40
N TYR A 68 -29.88 0.52 -0.86
CA TYR A 68 -30.60 1.69 -1.36
C TYR A 68 -31.59 1.30 -2.43
N GLU A 69 -32.74 1.97 -2.47
CA GLU A 69 -33.77 1.78 -3.48
C GLU A 69 -33.56 2.74 -4.66
N LEU A 70 -33.24 2.17 -5.82
CA LEU A 70 -33.12 2.89 -7.08
C LEU A 70 -34.52 3.15 -7.68
N SER A 71 -34.61 4.10 -8.60
CA SER A 71 -35.85 4.38 -9.35
C SER A 71 -36.24 3.28 -10.35
N ALA A 72 -35.29 2.43 -10.74
CA ALA A 72 -35.49 1.26 -11.60
C ALA A 72 -34.39 0.20 -11.32
N ALA A 73 -34.57 -1.02 -11.84
CA ALA A 73 -33.61 -2.10 -11.61
C ALA A 73 -32.22 -1.78 -12.21
N GLY A 74 -31.19 -1.83 -11.35
CA GLY A 74 -29.81 -1.53 -11.68
C GLY A 74 -29.09 -2.74 -12.27
N PHE A 75 -29.44 -3.14 -13.49
CA PHE A 75 -28.81 -4.30 -14.15
C PHE A 75 -27.40 -4.04 -14.69
N ALA A 76 -26.96 -2.79 -14.76
CA ALA A 76 -25.60 -2.46 -15.16
C ALA A 76 -24.60 -2.84 -14.07
N THR A 77 -23.39 -3.23 -14.48
CA THR A 77 -22.25 -3.27 -13.58
C THR A 77 -21.92 -1.84 -13.13
N PRO A 78 -21.82 -1.56 -11.82
CA PRO A 78 -21.44 -0.24 -11.33
C PRO A 78 -20.07 0.19 -11.88
N SER A 79 -19.79 1.48 -11.83
CA SER A 79 -18.46 2.05 -12.10
C SER A 79 -17.97 2.82 -10.88
N MET A 80 -16.67 2.82 -10.65
CA MET A 80 -16.06 3.51 -9.52
C MET A 80 -14.93 4.41 -10.03
N TYR A 81 -14.87 5.64 -9.53
CA TYR A 81 -13.85 6.63 -9.90
C TYR A 81 -13.64 7.63 -8.76
N SER A 82 -12.57 8.43 -8.85
CA SER A 82 -12.28 9.50 -7.89
C SER A 82 -12.17 10.84 -8.59
N VAL A 83 -12.68 11.90 -7.97
CA VAL A 83 -12.53 13.30 -8.41
C VAL A 83 -12.31 14.16 -7.17
N ASP A 84 -11.28 15.01 -7.20
CA ASP A 84 -10.93 15.93 -6.11
C ASP A 84 -10.75 15.24 -4.74
N GLY A 85 -10.20 14.02 -4.74
CA GLY A 85 -9.97 13.22 -3.54
C GLY A 85 -11.22 12.51 -2.98
N ASP A 86 -12.40 12.73 -3.55
CA ASP A 86 -13.62 12.01 -3.20
C ASP A 86 -13.81 10.80 -4.12
N GLN A 87 -14.08 9.63 -3.54
CA GLN A 87 -14.42 8.41 -4.28
C GLN A 87 -15.92 8.30 -4.51
N TYR A 88 -16.31 7.99 -5.74
CA TYR A 88 -17.68 7.83 -6.18
C TYR A 88 -17.92 6.41 -6.70
N VAL A 89 -19.10 5.86 -6.39
CA VAL A 89 -19.65 4.69 -7.08
C VAL A 89 -20.92 5.10 -7.83
N VAL A 90 -20.99 4.74 -9.11
CA VAL A 90 -22.07 5.13 -9.99
C VAL A 90 -22.72 3.90 -10.63
N ILE A 91 -24.05 3.87 -10.65
CA ILE A 91 -24.83 2.80 -11.30
C ILE A 91 -25.94 3.40 -12.17
N ALA A 92 -26.13 2.84 -13.36
CA ALA A 92 -27.26 3.15 -14.23
C ALA A 92 -28.49 2.33 -13.83
N ALA A 93 -29.58 3.02 -13.46
CA ALA A 93 -30.89 2.44 -13.18
C ALA A 93 -31.72 2.40 -14.47
N GLY A 94 -31.38 1.47 -15.37
CA GLY A 94 -32.01 1.32 -16.69
C GLY A 94 -33.27 0.45 -16.71
N GLY A 95 -33.34 -0.58 -15.86
CA GLY A 95 -34.46 -1.51 -15.79
C GLY A 95 -34.83 -2.18 -17.12
N GLY A 96 -36.12 -2.44 -17.33
CA GLY A 96 -36.69 -2.89 -18.62
C GLY A 96 -36.54 -4.39 -18.95
N ARG A 97 -35.61 -5.10 -18.30
CA ARG A 97 -35.44 -6.55 -18.42
C ARG A 97 -36.07 -7.27 -17.22
N MET A 98 -36.64 -8.45 -17.39
CA MET A 98 -37.20 -9.28 -16.30
C MET A 98 -38.40 -8.71 -15.52
N GLY A 99 -39.10 -7.70 -16.05
CA GLY A 99 -40.39 -7.23 -15.52
C GLY A 99 -40.43 -5.86 -14.81
N PRO A 100 -39.37 -5.37 -14.12
CA PRO A 100 -39.34 -4.02 -13.56
C PRO A 100 -39.50 -2.91 -14.60
N PRO A 101 -40.05 -1.74 -14.23
CA PRO A 101 -40.13 -0.57 -15.09
C PRO A 101 -38.76 -0.19 -15.67
N SER A 102 -38.76 0.38 -16.87
CA SER A 102 -37.56 0.99 -17.44
C SER A 102 -37.30 2.35 -16.78
N GLY A 103 -36.03 2.69 -16.62
CA GLY A 103 -35.54 3.97 -16.12
C GLY A 103 -34.40 4.49 -16.98
N SER A 104 -33.95 5.72 -16.70
CA SER A 104 -32.85 6.36 -17.42
C SER A 104 -32.00 7.23 -16.51
N GLU A 105 -31.89 6.84 -15.24
CA GLU A 105 -31.19 7.62 -14.22
C GLU A 105 -29.84 6.99 -13.86
N TYR A 106 -28.89 7.83 -13.48
CA TYR A 106 -27.61 7.42 -12.91
C TYR A 106 -27.57 7.87 -11.46
N PHE A 107 -27.24 6.95 -10.57
CA PHE A 107 -27.08 7.23 -9.14
C PHE A 107 -25.60 7.23 -8.81
N ALA A 108 -25.10 8.32 -8.24
CA ALA A 108 -23.72 8.48 -7.80
C ALA A 108 -23.68 8.64 -6.28
N PHE A 109 -22.93 7.77 -5.60
CA PHE A 109 -22.80 7.74 -4.14
C PHE A 109 -21.37 8.07 -3.73
N LYS A 110 -21.22 8.85 -2.65
CA LYS A 110 -19.94 9.12 -1.97
C LYS A 110 -20.13 9.22 -0.46
N LEU A 111 -19.04 9.16 0.30
CA LEU A 111 -19.06 9.47 1.72
C LEU A 111 -19.12 10.99 1.97
N PRO A 112 -19.65 11.46 3.12
CA PRO A 112 -19.69 12.90 3.45
C PRO A 112 -18.29 13.45 3.78
N THR A 113 -17.94 14.63 3.26
CA THR A 113 -16.58 15.22 3.36
C THR A 113 -16.31 16.01 4.66
N SER A 114 -17.19 16.04 5.66
CA SER A 114 -16.89 16.70 6.96
C SER A 114 -17.81 16.31 8.13
N ILE A 115 -17.21 16.01 9.29
CA ILE A 115 -17.89 15.92 10.60
C ILE A 115 -18.37 17.32 10.98
N ASN A 116 -19.68 17.55 10.97
CA ASN A 116 -20.27 18.84 11.35
C ASN A 116 -20.03 19.14 12.85
N ARG A 117 -19.18 20.14 13.11
CA ARG A 117 -19.28 21.01 14.29
C ARG A 117 -20.56 21.84 14.16
N CYS A 118 -21.62 21.42 14.84
CA CYS A 118 -22.69 22.33 15.25
C CYS A 118 -22.59 22.52 16.75
N TYR A 119 -22.28 23.73 17.21
CA TYR A 119 -23.10 24.51 18.15
C TYR A 119 -22.44 25.89 18.35
N MET A 120 -23.14 26.90 17.86
CA MET A 120 -22.88 28.31 18.04
C MET A 120 -23.53 28.74 19.35
N VAL A 121 -22.75 29.02 20.42
CA VAL A 121 -23.21 29.86 21.55
C VAL A 121 -22.04 30.68 22.14
N SER A 122 -22.19 32.01 22.06
CA SER A 122 -21.68 33.09 22.91
C SER A 122 -20.17 33.23 23.24
N ARG A 123 -19.58 34.34 22.74
CA ARG A 123 -18.17 34.77 22.84
C ARG A 123 -17.76 35.41 24.17
N LEU A 124 -17.97 34.79 25.33
CA LEU A 124 -17.37 35.31 26.58
C LEU A 124 -16.66 34.27 27.47
N SER A 125 -16.64 33.01 27.06
CA SER A 125 -16.04 31.91 27.83
C SER A 125 -14.63 31.51 27.33
N LEU A 126 -14.16 32.12 26.23
CA LEU A 126 -13.00 31.61 25.48
C LEU A 126 -11.65 31.76 26.21
N LEU A 127 -11.47 32.69 27.14
CA LEU A 127 -10.18 32.87 27.80
C LEU A 127 -9.93 31.86 28.93
N LEU A 128 -10.99 31.44 29.65
CA LEU A 128 -10.84 30.43 30.71
C LEU A 128 -10.74 29.01 30.15
N VAL A 129 -11.44 28.75 29.04
CA VAL A 129 -11.47 27.44 28.38
C VAL A 129 -10.17 27.19 27.60
N SER A 130 -9.52 28.22 27.06
CA SER A 130 -8.20 28.09 26.44
C SER A 130 -7.12 27.64 27.44
N TYR A 131 -7.15 28.15 28.68
CA TYR A 131 -6.17 27.78 29.70
C TYR A 131 -6.39 26.37 30.25
N LEU A 132 -7.66 25.93 30.35
CA LEU A 132 -8.01 24.58 30.79
C LEU A 132 -7.82 23.51 29.69
N LEU A 133 -8.03 23.84 28.41
CA LEU A 133 -7.77 22.89 27.31
C LEU A 133 -6.28 22.65 27.08
N THR A 134 -5.40 23.62 27.31
CA THR A 134 -3.94 23.37 27.20
C THR A 134 -3.44 22.42 28.29
N GLN A 135 -4.14 22.30 29.43
CA GLN A 135 -3.80 21.30 30.45
C GLN A 135 -4.45 19.92 30.23
N GLN A 136 -5.51 19.82 29.40
CA GLN A 136 -6.22 18.55 29.16
C GLN A 136 -5.80 17.82 27.87
N ILE A 137 -5.03 18.43 26.97
CA ILE A 137 -4.50 17.77 25.76
C ILE A 137 -3.32 16.83 26.08
N SER A 138 -2.88 16.74 27.34
CA SER A 138 -1.78 15.84 27.74
C SER A 138 -2.17 14.36 27.96
N ALA A 139 -3.42 13.94 27.81
CA ALA A 139 -3.79 12.57 28.22
C ALA A 139 -5.00 11.95 27.50
N GLN A 140 -5.20 12.21 26.20
CA GLN A 140 -6.12 11.37 25.43
C GLN A 140 -5.35 10.18 24.84
N SER A 141 -5.62 8.98 25.39
CA SER A 141 -5.08 7.71 24.88
C SER A 141 -5.59 7.50 23.45
N VAL A 142 -4.71 7.76 22.47
CA VAL A 142 -4.96 7.51 21.06
C VAL A 142 -5.07 5.98 20.87
N PRO A 143 -6.15 5.45 20.28
CA PRO A 143 -6.26 4.01 20.02
C PRO A 143 -5.07 3.55 19.17
N VAL A 144 -4.38 2.52 19.67
CA VAL A 144 -3.14 2.03 19.07
C VAL A 144 -3.40 1.14 17.84
N ARG A 145 -4.60 0.56 17.71
CA ARG A 145 -5.02 -0.16 16.51
C ARG A 145 -5.70 0.80 15.54
N ASN A 146 -5.12 0.96 14.36
CA ASN A 146 -5.64 1.78 13.27
C ASN A 146 -6.81 1.07 12.57
N ASP A 147 -8.03 1.48 12.89
CA ASP A 147 -9.28 1.11 12.22
C ASP A 147 -9.64 2.04 11.06
N VAL A 148 -8.90 3.15 10.86
CA VAL A 148 -9.16 4.17 9.83
C VAL A 148 -7.86 4.57 9.09
N PRO A 149 -7.84 4.63 7.73
CA PRO A 149 -6.75 5.26 6.97
C PRO A 149 -6.58 6.73 7.38
N ARG A 150 -5.38 7.10 7.81
CA ARG A 150 -5.09 8.49 8.20
C ARG A 150 -4.50 9.25 7.01
N ILE A 151 -5.29 10.15 6.44
CA ILE A 151 -4.84 11.06 5.37
C ILE A 151 -3.90 12.10 5.99
N GLY A 152 -2.72 12.33 5.38
CA GLY A 152 -1.81 13.42 5.73
C GLY A 152 -0.64 13.07 6.67
N GLN A 153 0.33 12.30 6.18
CA GLN A 153 1.69 12.18 6.75
C GLN A 153 1.83 11.62 8.19
N GLN A 154 0.84 10.91 8.73
CA GLN A 154 1.01 10.29 10.06
C GLN A 154 1.71 8.93 10.01
N GLU A 155 1.62 8.22 8.89
CA GLU A 155 2.27 6.92 8.75
C GLU A 155 3.79 7.05 8.70
N ILE A 156 4.43 6.04 9.26
CA ILE A 156 5.88 5.89 9.25
C ILE A 156 6.24 4.51 8.70
N ILE A 157 7.42 4.41 8.12
CA ILE A 157 8.03 3.15 7.71
C ILE A 157 9.22 2.89 8.60
N MET A 158 9.23 1.73 9.25
CA MET A 158 10.43 1.18 9.85
C MET A 158 11.17 0.38 8.79
N MET A 159 12.27 0.94 8.30
CA MET A 159 13.24 0.25 7.47
C MET A 159 14.29 -0.38 8.40
N ARG A 160 14.45 -1.70 8.38
CA ARG A 160 15.32 -2.41 9.31
C ARG A 160 16.22 -3.39 8.57
N HIS A 161 17.50 -3.30 8.87
CA HIS A 161 18.54 -4.15 8.32
C HIS A 161 18.79 -5.41 9.16
N ALA A 162 19.31 -6.48 8.55
CA ALA A 162 19.92 -7.62 9.22
C ALA A 162 21.08 -8.19 8.40
N TYR A 163 22.18 -8.53 9.07
CA TYR A 163 23.22 -9.41 8.51
C TYR A 163 22.83 -10.86 8.78
N LEU A 164 23.00 -11.72 7.79
CA LEU A 164 22.65 -13.13 7.83
C LEU A 164 23.84 -14.02 7.47
N ASP A 165 23.76 -15.30 7.82
CA ASP A 165 24.64 -16.33 7.28
C ASP A 165 24.54 -16.38 5.75
N GLU A 166 25.65 -16.70 5.07
CA GLU A 166 25.69 -16.90 3.61
C GLU A 166 24.66 -17.95 3.16
N GLY A 167 23.79 -17.59 2.22
CA GLY A 167 22.66 -18.41 1.76
C GLY A 167 21.52 -18.57 2.79
N GLY A 168 21.54 -17.80 3.87
CA GLY A 168 20.54 -17.80 4.94
C GLY A 168 19.29 -16.99 4.62
N TYR A 169 19.30 -16.15 3.58
CA TYR A 169 18.19 -15.27 3.24
C TYR A 169 16.87 -16.01 2.98
N ASP A 170 16.86 -17.07 2.16
CA ASP A 170 15.62 -17.80 1.83
C ASP A 170 14.95 -18.37 3.09
N TYR A 171 15.73 -18.94 4.00
CA TYR A 171 15.24 -19.44 5.28
C TYR A 171 14.70 -18.28 6.13
N TRP A 172 15.45 -17.18 6.25
CA TRP A 172 15.02 -15.99 6.96
C TRP A 172 13.69 -15.42 6.44
N TYR A 173 13.55 -15.35 5.11
CA TYR A 173 12.34 -14.89 4.43
C TYR A 173 11.16 -15.83 4.69
N GLU A 174 11.35 -17.15 4.61
CA GLU A 174 10.31 -18.13 4.90
C GLU A 174 9.80 -17.98 6.34
N GLN A 175 10.70 -17.90 7.33
CA GLN A 175 10.30 -17.69 8.72
C GLN A 175 9.61 -16.34 8.93
N SER A 176 10.05 -15.31 8.20
CA SER A 176 9.46 -13.98 8.26
C SER A 176 8.03 -13.97 7.73
N SER A 177 7.83 -14.49 6.51
CA SER A 177 6.54 -14.48 5.81
C SER A 177 5.50 -15.40 6.41
N THR A 178 5.89 -16.60 6.84
CA THR A 178 4.94 -17.62 7.32
C THR A 178 4.59 -17.47 8.80
N LYS A 179 5.48 -16.89 9.61
CA LYS A 179 5.32 -16.85 11.08
C LYS A 179 5.29 -15.45 11.67
N VAL A 180 6.22 -14.57 11.25
CA VAL A 180 6.38 -13.25 11.89
C VAL A 180 5.39 -12.22 11.33
N TRP A 181 5.22 -12.16 10.01
CA TRP A 181 4.39 -11.13 9.38
C TRP A 181 2.90 -11.23 9.71
N PRO A 182 2.28 -12.43 9.78
CA PRO A 182 0.88 -12.55 10.20
C PRO A 182 0.62 -11.93 11.58
N TRP A 183 1.58 -12.04 12.50
CA TRP A 183 1.52 -11.40 13.81
C TRP A 183 1.65 -9.87 13.72
N PHE A 184 2.60 -9.36 12.94
CA PHE A 184 2.76 -7.92 12.71
C PHE A 184 1.51 -7.30 12.09
N GLU A 185 0.86 -8.02 11.16
CA GLU A 185 -0.39 -7.59 10.55
C GLU A 185 -1.54 -7.54 11.55
N ARG A 186 -1.62 -8.54 12.44
CA ARG A 186 -2.55 -8.56 13.58
C ARG A 186 -2.30 -7.40 14.54
N LEU A 187 -1.07 -6.92 14.69
CA LEU A 187 -0.76 -5.73 15.49
C LEU A 187 -1.22 -4.43 14.82
N GLY A 188 -1.48 -4.44 13.51
CA GLY A 188 -1.85 -3.27 12.72
C GLY A 188 -0.69 -2.72 11.88
N ALA A 189 0.48 -3.35 11.90
CA ALA A 189 1.59 -3.01 11.00
C ALA A 189 1.36 -3.63 9.60
N ARG A 190 1.92 -3.05 8.54
CA ARG A 190 1.83 -3.62 7.18
C ARG A 190 3.22 -3.80 6.62
N ILE A 191 3.56 -5.01 6.19
CA ILE A 191 4.87 -5.30 5.62
C ILE A 191 4.84 -4.91 4.14
N ILE A 192 5.75 -4.04 3.72
CA ILE A 192 5.97 -3.72 2.30
C ILE A 192 6.79 -4.84 1.65
N GLY A 193 7.79 -5.35 2.38
CA GLY A 193 8.64 -6.45 1.96
C GLY A 193 9.80 -6.64 2.91
N ASP A 194 10.49 -7.74 2.70
CA ASP A 194 11.80 -8.08 3.27
C ASP A 194 12.58 -8.56 2.07
N PHE A 195 13.67 -7.87 1.78
CA PHE A 195 14.41 -8.03 0.53
C PHE A 195 15.86 -8.36 0.83
N GLU A 196 16.45 -9.22 0.02
CA GLU A 196 17.88 -9.48 0.01
C GLU A 196 18.59 -8.29 -0.65
N ILE A 197 19.67 -7.79 -0.06
CA ILE A 197 20.55 -6.85 -0.75
C ILE A 197 21.45 -7.66 -1.70
N ILE A 198 21.46 -7.29 -2.97
CA ILE A 198 22.21 -7.97 -4.02
C ILE A 198 23.21 -7.02 -4.68
N TYR A 199 24.26 -7.60 -5.26
CA TYR A 199 25.37 -6.88 -5.89
C TYR A 199 25.48 -7.25 -7.38
N PRO A 200 24.53 -6.82 -8.23
CA PRO A 200 24.56 -7.14 -9.66
C PRO A 200 25.71 -6.45 -10.40
N GLU A 201 26.22 -5.34 -9.86
CA GLU A 201 27.40 -4.62 -10.36
C GLU A 201 28.52 -4.71 -9.32
N GLY A 202 29.48 -5.63 -9.51
CA GLY A 202 30.72 -5.64 -8.74
C GLY A 202 30.89 -6.82 -7.79
N GLU A 203 31.84 -6.67 -6.87
CA GLU A 203 32.09 -7.64 -5.81
C GLU A 203 31.12 -7.36 -4.64
N ASP A 204 30.66 -8.43 -4.00
CA ASP A 204 29.84 -8.38 -2.80
C ASP A 204 30.52 -7.53 -1.70
N GLU A 205 29.84 -6.50 -1.22
CA GLU A 205 30.36 -5.62 -0.16
C GLU A 205 30.44 -6.35 1.20
N THR A 206 29.71 -7.46 1.35
CA THR A 206 29.63 -8.27 2.58
C THR A 206 29.97 -9.73 2.30
N PRO A 207 31.21 -10.03 1.87
CA PRO A 207 31.56 -11.37 1.45
C PRO A 207 31.33 -12.40 2.58
N ARG A 208 30.63 -13.49 2.24
CA ARG A 208 30.22 -14.60 3.14
C ARG A 208 29.08 -14.26 4.10
N GLN A 209 28.30 -13.23 3.80
CA GLN A 209 27.09 -12.86 4.55
C GLN A 209 26.03 -12.45 3.54
N ASP A 210 24.77 -12.82 3.80
CA ASP A 210 23.65 -12.19 3.10
C ASP A 210 23.21 -10.97 3.92
N GLU A 211 22.58 -10.00 3.27
CA GLU A 211 21.96 -8.86 3.94
C GLU A 211 20.47 -8.81 3.62
N ALA A 212 19.65 -8.49 4.63
CA ALA A 212 18.21 -8.37 4.48
C ALA A 212 17.73 -6.99 4.93
N LEU A 213 16.83 -6.40 4.15
CA LEU A 213 16.21 -5.10 4.41
C LEU A 213 14.69 -5.21 4.43
N ARG A 214 14.11 -5.02 5.62
CA ARG A 214 12.67 -5.05 5.84
C ARG A 214 12.08 -3.67 5.87
N PHE A 215 10.95 -3.50 5.21
CA PHE A 215 10.12 -2.30 5.25
C PHE A 215 8.77 -2.63 5.90
N ALA A 216 8.49 -2.03 7.06
CA ALA A 216 7.23 -2.21 7.78
C ALA A 216 6.56 -0.86 8.05
N ARG A 217 5.34 -0.68 7.55
CA ARG A 217 4.49 0.49 7.77
C ARG A 217 3.77 0.40 9.09
N TYR A 218 3.73 1.54 9.79
CA TYR A 218 2.96 1.74 11.01
C TYR A 218 2.12 3.01 10.87
N ALA A 219 0.93 2.99 11.45
CA ALA A 219 0.04 4.14 11.64
C ALA A 219 0.71 5.45 12.07
N SER A 220 1.72 5.33 12.94
CA SER A 220 2.42 6.41 13.63
C SER A 220 3.61 5.83 14.40
N TYR A 221 4.45 6.72 14.94
CA TYR A 221 5.54 6.32 15.82
C TYR A 221 5.03 5.74 17.14
N GLU A 222 3.96 6.31 17.69
CA GLU A 222 3.32 5.85 18.92
C GLU A 222 2.77 4.43 18.74
N HIS A 223 2.19 4.13 17.57
CA HIS A 223 1.77 2.77 17.24
C HIS A 223 2.96 1.82 17.17
N TRP A 224 4.05 2.21 16.51
CA TRP A 224 5.27 1.40 16.51
C TRP A 224 5.79 1.14 17.94
N GLN A 225 5.84 2.17 18.79
CA GLN A 225 6.28 2.04 20.19
C GLN A 225 5.39 1.08 20.98
N ALA A 226 4.08 1.15 20.78
CA ALA A 226 3.12 0.29 21.48
C ALA A 226 3.20 -1.19 21.06
N THR A 227 3.80 -1.50 19.92
CA THR A 227 4.15 -2.90 19.56
C THR A 227 5.36 -3.44 20.32
N ARG A 228 6.05 -2.63 21.14
CA ARG A 228 7.25 -3.00 21.90
C ARG A 228 6.93 -3.25 23.38
N PRO A 229 7.83 -3.93 24.14
CA PRO A 229 7.66 -4.13 25.57
C PRO A 229 7.68 -2.79 26.33
N ALA A 230 6.88 -2.67 27.40
CA ALA A 230 6.72 -1.41 28.14
C ALA A 230 7.89 -1.05 29.08
N THR A 231 8.75 -2.00 29.48
CA THR A 231 9.93 -1.72 30.32
C THR A 231 11.12 -2.63 30.00
N ALA A 232 12.34 -2.11 30.14
CA ALA A 232 13.61 -2.80 29.87
C ALA A 232 13.92 -3.96 30.86
N ALA A 233 13.09 -4.18 31.89
CA ALA A 233 13.29 -5.21 32.91
C ALA A 233 12.60 -6.55 32.58
N SER A 234 11.76 -6.62 31.55
CA SER A 234 11.23 -7.87 31.03
C SER A 234 12.05 -8.29 29.80
N SER A 235 13.17 -8.95 30.02
CA SER A 235 13.92 -9.66 28.98
C SER A 235 13.11 -10.87 28.51
N GLY A 236 12.18 -10.60 27.61
CA GLY A 236 11.29 -11.54 26.94
C GLY A 236 10.42 -10.73 25.99
N ASP A 237 10.52 -11.03 24.70
CA ASP A 237 9.78 -10.38 23.62
C ASP A 237 8.30 -10.12 24.01
N THR A 238 7.73 -8.96 23.64
CA THR A 238 6.28 -8.68 23.42
C THR A 238 5.33 -8.10 24.51
N GLY A 239 5.79 -7.44 25.57
CA GLY A 239 4.89 -6.94 26.64
C GLY A 239 3.77 -5.95 26.24
N GLY A 240 3.95 -5.07 25.24
CA GLY A 240 2.88 -4.18 24.74
C GLY A 240 2.02 -4.80 23.63
N SER A 241 2.64 -5.63 22.79
CA SER A 241 1.99 -6.29 21.66
C SER A 241 0.97 -7.34 22.07
N GLN A 242 1.13 -8.01 23.22
CA GLN A 242 0.09 -8.91 23.75
C GLN A 242 -1.18 -8.15 24.12
N GLY A 243 -1.05 -6.93 24.67
CA GLY A 243 -2.19 -6.05 24.94
C GLY A 243 -2.91 -5.60 23.66
N LEU A 244 -2.22 -5.59 22.53
CA LEU A 244 -2.79 -5.21 21.23
C LEU A 244 -3.42 -6.39 20.48
N ALA A 245 -2.79 -7.56 20.53
CA ALA A 245 -3.11 -8.67 19.62
C ALA A 245 -3.34 -10.02 20.32
N GLY A 246 -3.23 -10.10 21.64
CA GLY A 246 -3.41 -11.31 22.44
C GLY A 246 -2.15 -12.18 22.54
N ASN A 247 -2.30 -13.41 23.01
CA ASN A 247 -1.21 -14.38 23.20
C ASN A 247 -1.58 -15.76 22.61
N GLY A 248 -2.30 -15.77 21.48
CA GLY A 248 -2.77 -17.00 20.82
C GLY A 248 -1.78 -17.59 19.79
N PRO A 249 -2.21 -18.51 18.91
CA PRO A 249 -1.30 -19.24 18.00
C PRO A 249 -0.41 -18.38 17.10
N LEU A 250 -0.87 -17.19 16.68
CA LEU A 250 -0.06 -16.25 15.91
C LEU A 250 1.07 -15.63 16.74
N PHE A 251 0.85 -15.46 18.04
CA PHE A 251 1.85 -14.99 18.98
C PHE A 251 2.97 -16.03 19.16
N ASP A 252 2.57 -17.28 19.37
CA ASP A 252 3.51 -18.41 19.50
C ASP A 252 4.30 -18.61 18.21
N ALA A 253 3.63 -18.62 17.05
CA ALA A 253 4.27 -18.69 15.75
C ALA A 253 5.27 -17.54 15.55
N ASN A 254 4.93 -16.30 15.92
CA ASN A 254 5.88 -15.18 15.87
C ASN A 254 7.11 -15.42 16.73
N ASN A 255 6.96 -15.90 17.97
CA ASN A 255 8.10 -16.16 18.85
C ASN A 255 9.01 -17.26 18.28
N ASP A 256 8.41 -18.33 17.75
CA ASP A 256 9.12 -19.39 17.05
C ASP A 256 9.84 -18.86 15.82
N GLY A 257 9.17 -18.06 14.99
CA GLY A 257 9.75 -17.44 13.80
C GLY A 257 10.90 -16.48 14.12
N LEU A 258 10.78 -15.68 15.18
CA LEU A 258 11.88 -14.83 15.69
C LEU A 258 13.04 -15.68 16.21
N SER A 259 12.75 -16.79 16.90
CA SER A 259 13.78 -17.73 17.36
C SER A 259 14.53 -18.38 16.20
N SER A 260 13.81 -18.88 15.21
CA SER A 260 14.38 -19.44 13.98
C SER A 260 15.22 -18.42 13.22
N ARG A 261 14.72 -17.18 13.07
CA ARG A 261 15.48 -16.09 12.44
C ARG A 261 16.79 -15.78 13.16
N ARG A 262 16.82 -15.84 14.49
CA ARG A 262 18.05 -15.63 15.27
C ARG A 262 19.12 -16.69 15.00
N GLN A 263 18.76 -17.86 14.47
CA GLN A 263 19.73 -18.92 14.14
C GLN A 263 20.62 -18.56 12.96
N VAL A 264 20.13 -17.75 12.02
CA VAL A 264 20.86 -17.31 10.82
C VAL A 264 21.25 -15.83 10.87
N SER A 265 20.97 -15.14 11.99
CA SER A 265 21.20 -13.70 12.12
C SER A 265 22.56 -13.41 12.74
N GLN A 266 23.36 -12.59 12.08
CA GLN A 266 24.70 -12.18 12.55
C GLN A 266 24.76 -10.76 13.12
N GLY A 267 23.71 -9.96 12.95
CA GLY A 267 23.66 -8.60 13.50
C GLY A 267 22.82 -7.66 12.66
N SER A 268 23.05 -6.35 12.79
CA SER A 268 22.35 -5.32 12.02
C SER A 268 23.08 -3.98 12.08
N ARG A 269 23.13 -3.22 10.97
CA ARG A 269 23.48 -1.79 10.97
C ARG A 269 22.36 -0.88 11.52
N GLY A 270 21.26 -1.48 11.99
CA GLY A 270 20.16 -0.85 12.69
C GLY A 270 18.96 -0.55 11.78
N GLY A 271 18.27 0.55 12.04
CA GLY A 271 17.04 0.88 11.33
C GLY A 271 16.70 2.35 11.30
N TYR A 272 15.94 2.72 10.29
CA TYR A 272 15.53 4.08 10.00
C TYR A 272 14.01 4.18 10.07
N PHE A 273 13.52 5.25 10.69
CA PHE A 273 12.14 5.65 10.49
C PHE A 273 12.08 6.56 9.28
N LEU A 274 11.16 6.26 8.37
CA LEU A 274 10.95 7.04 7.16
C LEU A 274 9.52 7.57 7.14
N ARG A 275 9.32 8.76 6.58
CA ARG A 275 8.01 9.37 6.37
C ARG A 275 7.95 9.98 4.98
N GLY A 276 6.81 9.83 4.32
CA GLY A 276 6.60 10.39 2.99
C GLY A 276 5.46 9.70 2.28
N TYR A 277 5.66 9.44 0.99
CA TYR A 277 4.62 9.10 0.06
C TYR A 277 4.80 7.67 -0.44
N MET A 278 3.68 6.97 -0.59
CA MET A 278 3.62 5.75 -1.40
C MET A 278 3.24 6.16 -2.81
N ALA A 279 3.75 5.46 -3.83
CA ALA A 279 3.21 5.63 -5.18
C ALA A 279 1.72 5.24 -5.18
N GLU A 280 0.86 6.08 -5.76
CA GLU A 280 -0.60 5.92 -5.69
C GLU A 280 -1.09 4.71 -6.47
N ASP A 281 -0.41 4.38 -7.57
CA ASP A 281 -0.78 3.32 -8.49
C ASP A 281 0.07 2.06 -8.33
N ARG A 282 -0.62 0.93 -8.10
CA ARG A 282 0.00 -0.40 -8.16
C ARG A 282 0.58 -0.65 -9.56
N PRO A 283 1.51 -1.61 -9.72
CA PRO A 283 2.01 -1.98 -11.04
C PRO A 283 0.87 -2.35 -12.00
N ILE A 284 0.59 -1.46 -12.97
CA ILE A 284 -0.27 -1.79 -14.10
C ILE A 284 0.61 -2.55 -15.10
N TYR A 285 0.27 -3.81 -15.37
CA TYR A 285 0.71 -4.47 -16.61
C TYR A 285 -0.08 -3.86 -17.75
N MET A 286 0.51 -2.86 -18.41
CA MET A 286 -0.14 -2.21 -19.54
C MET A 286 0.00 -3.10 -20.78
N PRO A 287 -1.10 -3.47 -21.45
CA PRO A 287 -1.00 -4.14 -22.75
C PRO A 287 -0.17 -3.27 -23.71
N GLY A 288 0.57 -3.92 -24.62
CA GLY A 288 1.38 -3.22 -25.61
C GLY A 288 0.54 -2.21 -26.38
N LEU A 289 0.93 -0.94 -26.35
CA LEU A 289 0.33 0.06 -27.22
C LEU A 289 0.85 -0.21 -28.64
N GLN A 290 -0.04 -0.21 -29.64
CA GLN A 290 0.33 -0.33 -31.06
C GLN A 290 1.02 0.95 -31.60
N GLU A 291 1.76 1.64 -30.75
CA GLU A 291 2.51 2.84 -31.09
C GLU A 291 3.78 2.45 -31.83
N LYS A 292 4.01 3.05 -32.99
CA LYS A 292 5.23 2.89 -33.79
C LYS A 292 5.98 4.21 -33.78
N TYR A 293 7.20 4.21 -33.26
CA TYR A 293 8.10 5.37 -33.29
C TYR A 293 9.19 5.15 -34.32
N SER A 294 9.55 6.18 -35.09
CA SER A 294 10.68 6.18 -36.01
C SER A 294 11.68 7.25 -35.60
N ALA A 295 12.95 6.88 -35.44
CA ALA A 295 14.02 7.81 -35.17
C ALA A 295 14.18 8.78 -36.34
N SER A 296 14.02 10.09 -36.12
CA SER A 296 14.13 11.08 -37.20
C SER A 296 15.55 11.58 -37.44
N ASN A 297 16.54 11.22 -36.62
CA ASN A 297 17.95 11.44 -36.95
C ASN A 297 18.90 10.65 -36.04
N SER A 298 19.90 10.04 -36.70
CA SER A 298 21.21 9.56 -36.23
C SER A 298 21.44 8.04 -36.09
N ALA A 299 22.10 7.51 -37.12
CA ALA A 299 23.17 6.50 -37.09
C ALA A 299 22.97 5.15 -36.36
N ALA A 300 21.78 4.58 -36.34
CA ALA A 300 21.59 3.16 -36.02
C ALA A 300 21.14 2.39 -37.28
N ASN A 301 22.05 1.60 -37.85
CA ASN A 301 21.69 0.53 -38.78
C ASN A 301 21.00 -0.59 -37.99
N SER A 302 19.67 -0.61 -37.94
CA SER A 302 18.91 -1.85 -37.84
C SER A 302 17.48 -1.66 -38.34
N ASN A 303 17.12 -2.42 -39.37
CA ASN A 303 15.77 -2.52 -39.95
C ASN A 303 14.82 -3.38 -39.06
N GLU A 304 15.07 -3.44 -37.76
CA GLU A 304 14.34 -4.33 -36.85
C GLU A 304 13.62 -3.49 -35.79
N ALA A 305 12.29 -3.54 -35.81
CA ALA A 305 11.47 -2.93 -34.78
C ALA A 305 11.66 -3.70 -33.47
N ILE A 306 12.26 -3.05 -32.46
CA ILE A 306 12.47 -3.64 -31.13
C ILE A 306 11.24 -3.29 -30.28
N PRO A 307 10.51 -4.27 -29.72
CA PRO A 307 9.35 -4.00 -28.87
C PRO A 307 9.78 -3.40 -27.52
N ALA A 308 9.15 -2.30 -27.14
CA ALA A 308 9.47 -1.51 -25.95
C ALA A 308 9.01 -2.12 -24.60
N ARG A 309 8.42 -3.33 -24.59
CA ARG A 309 7.79 -3.91 -23.39
C ARG A 309 7.92 -5.44 -23.35
N LEU A 310 8.23 -5.98 -22.17
CA LEU A 310 7.99 -7.39 -21.85
C LEU A 310 6.50 -7.57 -21.52
N ALA A 311 5.85 -8.56 -22.13
CA ALA A 311 4.42 -8.81 -21.96
C ALA A 311 4.06 -9.49 -20.62
N MET A 312 5.05 -10.04 -19.91
CA MET A 312 4.90 -10.73 -18.63
C MET A 312 6.16 -10.51 -17.77
N ALA A 313 5.99 -10.50 -16.45
CA ALA A 313 7.11 -10.64 -15.52
C ALA A 313 7.61 -12.08 -15.48
N GLU A 314 8.93 -12.25 -15.46
CA GLU A 314 9.62 -13.50 -15.20
C GLU A 314 9.88 -13.57 -13.69
N PRO A 315 9.23 -14.48 -12.93
CA PRO A 315 9.50 -14.64 -11.50
C PRO A 315 10.99 -14.96 -11.28
N ARG A 316 11.64 -14.22 -10.36
CA ARG A 316 13.07 -14.31 -9.96
C ARG A 316 14.09 -13.48 -10.75
N GLU A 317 13.70 -12.75 -11.79
CA GLU A 317 14.60 -11.74 -12.39
C GLU A 317 14.41 -10.34 -11.81
N GLU A 318 13.27 -10.10 -11.15
CA GLU A 318 12.89 -8.77 -10.68
C GLU A 318 13.79 -8.24 -9.58
N ILE A 319 14.09 -6.95 -9.68
CA ILE A 319 14.91 -6.23 -8.70
C ILE A 319 14.20 -4.95 -8.26
N LEU A 320 14.60 -4.42 -7.12
CA LEU A 320 14.27 -3.07 -6.70
C LEU A 320 15.55 -2.26 -6.54
N THR A 321 15.49 -0.98 -6.88
CA THR A 321 16.52 0.01 -6.52
C THR A 321 16.06 0.74 -5.28
N LEU A 322 16.93 0.81 -4.28
CA LEU A 322 16.81 1.69 -3.14
C LEU A 322 17.77 2.86 -3.33
N ASP A 323 17.24 3.94 -3.89
CA ASP A 323 18.01 5.15 -4.16
C ASP A 323 18.04 6.02 -2.91
N TYR A 324 19.23 6.19 -2.33
CA TYR A 324 19.50 7.11 -1.23
C TYR A 324 20.04 8.44 -1.77
N ARG A 325 19.50 9.55 -1.28
CA ARG A 325 19.98 10.90 -1.62
C ARG A 325 20.10 11.78 -0.39
N ARG A 326 21.15 12.60 -0.36
CA ARG A 326 21.24 13.77 0.52
C ARG A 326 20.83 14.98 -0.30
N ILE A 327 19.74 15.62 0.09
CA ILE A 327 19.19 16.79 -0.59
C ILE A 327 19.24 18.01 0.34
N LYS A 328 19.15 19.21 -0.22
CA LYS A 328 19.09 20.45 0.54
C LYS A 328 18.06 20.37 1.68
N LYS A 329 18.44 20.78 2.90
CA LYS A 329 17.53 20.77 4.06
C LYS A 329 16.20 21.45 3.75
N GLY A 330 15.10 20.80 4.12
CA GLY A 330 13.74 21.32 3.95
C GLY A 330 13.17 21.21 2.53
N SER A 331 13.89 20.60 1.58
CA SER A 331 13.46 20.50 0.18
C SER A 331 12.70 19.21 -0.16
N PHE A 332 12.40 18.34 0.82
CA PHE A 332 11.76 17.05 0.55
C PHE A 332 10.42 17.15 -0.19
N GLU A 333 9.54 18.09 0.16
CA GLU A 333 8.25 18.23 -0.52
C GLU A 333 8.39 18.70 -1.97
N GLU A 334 9.33 19.62 -2.22
CA GLU A 334 9.67 20.07 -3.58
C GLU A 334 10.31 18.93 -4.39
N PHE A 335 11.27 18.22 -3.77
CA PHE A 335 11.89 17.04 -4.35
C PHE A 335 10.83 15.99 -4.74
N HIS A 336 9.86 15.74 -3.86
CA HIS A 336 8.80 14.79 -4.12
C HIS A 336 7.91 15.22 -5.27
N ALA A 337 7.42 16.46 -5.27
CA ALA A 337 6.59 16.98 -6.35
C ALA A 337 7.28 16.88 -7.72
N ILE A 338 8.57 17.22 -7.80
CA ILE A 338 9.34 17.10 -9.04
C ILE A 338 9.43 15.64 -9.49
N VAL A 339 9.74 14.72 -8.57
CA VAL A 339 9.88 13.30 -8.91
C VAL A 339 8.54 12.70 -9.33
N SER A 340 7.47 12.91 -8.56
CA SER A 340 6.17 12.30 -8.81
C SER A 340 5.48 12.87 -10.05
N GLU A 341 5.58 14.17 -10.31
CA GLU A 341 4.91 14.81 -11.45
C GLU A 341 5.69 14.67 -12.77
N ARG A 342 7.03 14.58 -12.71
CA ARG A 342 7.87 14.70 -13.91
C ARG A 342 8.76 13.51 -14.20
N ILE A 343 9.06 12.66 -13.20
CA ILE A 343 9.94 11.49 -13.38
C ILE A 343 9.12 10.20 -13.41
N TRP A 344 8.21 10.01 -12.44
CA TRP A 344 7.40 8.80 -12.36
C TRP A 344 6.58 8.49 -13.63
N PRO A 345 5.94 9.46 -14.31
CA PRO A 345 5.20 9.16 -15.53
C PRO A 345 6.07 8.51 -16.61
N TYR A 346 7.32 8.97 -16.77
CA TYR A 346 8.27 8.37 -17.71
C TYR A 346 8.77 7.01 -17.22
N ALA A 347 9.09 6.88 -15.93
CA ALA A 347 9.52 5.61 -15.33
C ALA A 347 8.46 4.51 -15.54
N GLU A 348 7.19 4.84 -15.31
CA GLU A 348 6.06 3.95 -15.53
C GLU A 348 5.90 3.56 -17.01
N LYS A 349 6.05 4.55 -17.90
CA LYS A 349 5.99 4.36 -19.35
C LYS A 349 7.00 3.34 -19.86
N ILE A 350 8.21 3.33 -19.31
CA ILE A 350 9.28 2.40 -19.71
C ILE A 350 9.25 1.07 -18.96
N GLY A 351 8.32 0.87 -18.02
CA GLY A 351 8.17 -0.40 -17.30
C GLY A 351 8.73 -0.41 -15.88
N ALA A 352 9.37 0.66 -15.41
CA ALA A 352 9.77 0.82 -14.01
C ALA A 352 8.56 1.15 -13.14
N ARG A 353 8.59 0.77 -11.86
CA ARG A 353 7.43 0.88 -10.96
C ARG A 353 7.83 1.52 -9.64
N PRO A 354 7.58 2.82 -9.45
CA PRO A 354 7.77 3.47 -8.16
C PRO A 354 6.97 2.75 -7.07
N VAL A 355 7.57 2.54 -5.90
CA VAL A 355 6.90 1.96 -4.72
C VAL A 355 6.62 3.05 -3.69
N GLY A 356 7.60 3.91 -3.45
CA GLY A 356 7.42 5.07 -2.60
C GLY A 356 8.69 5.87 -2.42
N GLN A 357 8.54 6.99 -1.74
CA GLN A 357 9.60 7.95 -1.51
C GLN A 357 9.43 8.59 -0.14
N TRP A 358 10.49 8.54 0.66
CA TRP A 358 10.41 8.87 2.08
C TRP A 358 11.65 9.61 2.54
N LYS A 359 11.43 10.61 3.38
CA LYS A 359 12.44 11.31 4.14
C LYS A 359 12.77 10.53 5.42
N VAL A 360 14.03 10.49 5.80
CA VAL A 360 14.48 9.94 7.09
C VAL A 360 13.99 10.82 8.24
N MET A 361 13.45 10.16 9.27
CA MET A 361 12.96 10.77 10.50
C MET A 361 13.95 10.48 11.63
N TYR A 362 14.30 11.52 12.38
CA TYR A 362 15.23 11.45 13.51
C TYR A 362 14.49 11.17 14.82
N LEU A 363 13.96 9.95 14.93
CA LEU A 363 13.16 9.50 16.08
C LEU A 363 13.99 8.58 17.01
N PRO A 364 13.65 8.48 18.31
CA PRO A 364 14.33 7.56 19.21
C PRO A 364 14.28 6.11 18.69
N ASN A 365 15.35 5.33 18.94
CA ASN A 365 15.55 3.98 18.42
C ASN A 365 15.80 3.89 16.89
N SER A 366 16.02 5.02 16.23
CA SER A 366 16.62 5.05 14.89
C SER A 366 18.15 5.10 14.96
N SER A 367 18.83 4.57 13.93
CA SER A 367 20.25 4.81 13.68
C SER A 367 20.53 6.18 13.05
N ALA A 368 19.50 6.96 12.71
CA ALA A 368 19.66 8.24 12.04
C ALA A 368 20.12 9.35 12.99
N GLU A 369 21.07 10.17 12.54
CA GLU A 369 21.50 11.39 13.22
C GLU A 369 21.12 12.59 12.36
N GLU A 370 20.45 13.58 12.97
CA GLU A 370 20.01 14.77 12.24
C GLU A 370 21.19 15.61 11.77
N ASN A 371 21.12 16.08 10.53
CA ASN A 371 22.06 17.02 9.96
C ASN A 371 21.37 18.36 9.64
N ASP A 372 22.05 19.47 9.89
CA ASP A 372 21.49 20.82 9.68
C ASP A 372 21.52 21.26 8.20
N GLU A 373 22.37 20.65 7.38
CA GLU A 373 22.61 21.05 5.98
C GLU A 373 21.75 20.28 4.97
N TYR A 374 21.38 19.03 5.29
CA TYR A 374 20.68 18.16 4.36
C TYR A 374 19.51 17.39 4.99
N ASP A 375 18.55 17.04 4.13
CA ASP A 375 17.58 15.98 4.37
C ASP A 375 18.05 14.70 3.67
N GLU A 376 17.77 13.55 4.29
CA GLU A 376 18.05 12.24 3.70
C GLU A 376 16.77 11.64 3.14
N VAL A 377 16.84 11.13 1.91
CA VAL A 377 15.68 10.63 1.18
C VAL A 377 15.98 9.26 0.60
N TYR A 378 15.04 8.34 0.78
CA TYR A 378 15.01 7.03 0.13
C TYR A 378 13.89 6.98 -0.90
N SER A 379 14.18 6.52 -2.11
CA SER A 379 13.18 6.18 -3.13
C SER A 379 13.32 4.70 -3.46
N LEU A 380 12.20 3.99 -3.50
CA LEU A 380 12.16 2.56 -3.84
C LEU A 380 11.45 2.39 -5.18
N VAL A 381 12.12 1.80 -6.17
CA VAL A 381 11.59 1.60 -7.52
C VAL A 381 11.85 0.16 -7.97
N ARG A 382 10.83 -0.51 -8.50
CA ARG A 382 10.92 -1.88 -9.01
C ARG A 382 11.17 -1.92 -10.51
N TYR A 383 12.02 -2.84 -10.94
CA TYR A 383 12.33 -3.14 -12.34
C TYR A 383 12.08 -4.61 -12.63
N ALA A 384 11.69 -4.94 -13.86
CA ALA A 384 11.50 -6.32 -14.30
C ALA A 384 12.77 -7.17 -14.21
N SER A 385 13.94 -6.55 -14.40
CA SER A 385 15.25 -7.18 -14.19
C SER A 385 16.37 -6.16 -14.10
N PHE A 386 17.57 -6.61 -13.75
CA PHE A 386 18.76 -5.78 -13.80
C PHE A 386 19.08 -5.29 -15.22
N ASN A 387 18.87 -6.12 -16.25
CA ASN A 387 19.00 -5.69 -17.65
C ASN A 387 17.99 -4.60 -18.02
N HIS A 388 16.76 -4.69 -17.49
CA HIS A 388 15.76 -3.64 -17.69
C HIS A 388 16.17 -2.31 -17.03
N TYR A 389 16.77 -2.37 -15.84
CA TYR A 389 17.35 -1.19 -15.18
C TYR A 389 18.48 -0.55 -16.00
N LEU A 390 19.42 -1.36 -16.53
CA LEU A 390 20.49 -0.85 -17.40
C LEU A 390 19.93 -0.20 -18.67
N ALA A 391 18.99 -0.87 -19.35
CA ALA A 391 18.35 -0.34 -20.54
C ALA A 391 17.66 1.01 -20.28
N ALA A 392 16.97 1.14 -19.14
CA ALA A 392 16.30 2.38 -18.73
C ALA A 392 17.26 3.56 -18.55
N ARG A 393 18.53 3.29 -18.21
CA ARG A 393 19.56 4.32 -18.00
C ARG A 393 20.38 4.61 -19.25
N GLU A 394 20.80 3.56 -19.97
CA GLU A 394 21.72 3.69 -21.11
C GLU A 394 21.00 4.09 -22.39
N ASN A 395 19.75 3.64 -22.57
CA ASN A 395 18.98 3.90 -23.78
C ASN A 395 17.51 4.24 -23.49
N PRO A 396 17.22 5.26 -22.66
CA PRO A 396 15.86 5.61 -22.29
C PRO A 396 14.99 5.94 -23.50
N ILE A 397 15.55 6.58 -24.54
CA ILE A 397 14.81 7.00 -25.74
C ILE A 397 14.26 5.80 -26.52
N SER A 398 15.00 4.70 -26.62
CA SER A 398 14.49 3.51 -27.32
C SER A 398 13.36 2.82 -26.54
N MET A 399 13.32 2.99 -25.23
CA MET A 399 12.29 2.42 -24.36
C MET A 399 11.01 3.26 -24.30
N GLY A 400 11.14 4.59 -24.17
CA GLY A 400 9.99 5.47 -23.89
C GLY A 400 9.77 6.59 -24.90
N GLY A 401 10.62 6.70 -25.92
CA GLY A 401 10.64 7.83 -26.86
C GLY A 401 11.20 9.11 -26.25
N ASN A 402 11.35 10.15 -27.06
CA ASN A 402 11.88 11.47 -26.67
C ASN A 402 10.79 12.56 -26.57
N GLY A 403 9.54 12.15 -26.32
CA GLY A 403 8.36 13.03 -26.25
C GLY A 403 8.29 13.89 -24.98
N PRO A 404 7.14 14.54 -24.71
CA PRO A 404 6.98 15.48 -23.60
C PRO A 404 7.37 14.93 -22.23
N ASP A 405 7.02 13.68 -21.92
CA ASP A 405 7.38 13.04 -20.63
C ASP A 405 8.91 12.87 -20.50
N PHE A 406 9.61 12.61 -21.60
CA PHE A 406 11.07 12.51 -21.60
C PHE A 406 11.72 13.88 -21.42
N GLN A 407 11.16 14.94 -22.01
CA GLN A 407 11.65 16.30 -21.77
C GLN A 407 11.43 16.72 -20.31
N GLN A 408 10.25 16.42 -19.75
CA GLN A 408 9.97 16.66 -18.34
C GLN A 408 10.92 15.90 -17.41
N LEU A 409 11.26 14.66 -17.74
CA LEU A 409 12.29 13.88 -17.03
C LEU A 409 13.64 14.61 -17.06
N LEU A 410 14.10 15.06 -18.24
CA LEU A 410 15.40 15.75 -18.37
C LEU A 410 15.44 17.04 -17.56
N ASP A 411 14.41 17.88 -17.69
CA ASP A 411 14.27 19.12 -16.93
C ASP A 411 14.24 18.86 -15.43
N ALA A 412 13.51 17.82 -15.00
CA ALA A 412 13.45 17.42 -13.59
C ALA A 412 14.82 16.96 -13.07
N VAL A 413 15.56 16.14 -13.82
CA VAL A 413 16.89 15.69 -13.44
C VAL A 413 17.86 16.87 -13.27
N GLU A 414 17.81 17.85 -14.16
CA GLU A 414 18.64 19.07 -14.03
C GLU A 414 18.32 19.82 -12.73
N ILE A 415 17.03 20.04 -12.42
CA ILE A 415 16.61 20.70 -11.19
C ILE A 415 17.05 19.90 -9.96
N LEU A 416 16.79 18.58 -9.94
CA LEU A 416 17.13 17.72 -8.81
C LEU A 416 18.65 17.68 -8.55
N ASN A 417 19.48 17.77 -9.58
CA ASN A 417 20.93 17.85 -9.44
C ASN A 417 21.38 19.13 -8.72
N THR A 418 20.62 20.23 -8.80
CA THR A 418 20.96 21.48 -8.08
C THR A 418 20.70 21.41 -6.58
N ILE A 419 19.80 20.51 -6.14
CA ILE A 419 19.44 20.35 -4.73
C ILE A 419 19.97 19.05 -4.11
N THR A 420 20.61 18.19 -4.89
CA THR A 420 21.18 16.90 -4.43
C THR A 420 22.68 17.06 -4.19
N PHE A 421 23.13 16.76 -2.97
CA PHE A 421 24.55 16.78 -2.60
C PHE A 421 25.26 15.47 -2.93
N SER A 422 24.58 14.34 -2.71
CA SER A 422 25.10 13.01 -3.00
C SER A 422 23.97 12.02 -3.24
N GLN A 423 24.25 10.96 -3.99
CA GLN A 423 23.32 9.86 -4.21
C GLN A 423 24.06 8.52 -4.28
N SER A 424 23.38 7.45 -3.88
CA SER A 424 23.80 6.07 -4.02
C SER A 424 22.59 5.17 -4.27
N THR A 425 22.82 3.98 -4.82
CA THR A 425 21.76 3.01 -5.14
C THR A 425 22.18 1.65 -4.58
N GLU A 426 21.34 1.07 -3.72
CA GLU A 426 21.42 -0.34 -3.34
C GLU A 426 20.42 -1.14 -4.20
N PHE A 427 20.76 -2.38 -4.55
CA PHE A 427 19.86 -3.27 -5.29
C PHE A 427 19.29 -4.31 -4.35
N LEU A 428 17.98 -4.56 -4.48
CA LEU A 428 17.25 -5.48 -3.64
C LEU A 428 16.59 -6.57 -4.48
N ALA A 429 16.59 -7.80 -4.00
CA ALA A 429 15.87 -8.93 -4.58
C ALA A 429 14.83 -9.48 -3.59
N GLY A 430 13.69 -9.90 -4.13
CA GLY A 430 12.61 -10.49 -3.33
C GLY A 430 11.24 -9.92 -3.65
N PRO A 431 10.19 -10.63 -3.25
CA PRO A 431 8.82 -10.22 -3.55
C PRO A 431 8.41 -9.00 -2.72
N LEU A 432 7.69 -8.08 -3.35
CA LEU A 432 6.88 -7.11 -2.61
C LEU A 432 5.78 -7.88 -1.87
N TRP A 433 5.74 -7.74 -0.55
CA TRP A 433 4.69 -8.36 0.25
C TRP A 433 3.40 -7.55 0.12
N GLY A 434 2.44 -8.13 -0.57
CA GLY A 434 1.18 -7.49 -0.94
C GLY A 434 0.10 -7.58 0.12
N SER A 435 0.40 -7.40 1.42
CA SER A 435 -0.71 -7.25 2.38
C SER A 435 -1.42 -5.91 2.16
N LYS A 436 -2.55 -6.00 1.45
CA LYS A 436 -3.53 -4.90 1.37
C LYS A 436 -3.85 -4.45 2.79
N PRO A 437 -4.14 -3.16 3.05
CA PRO A 437 -4.61 -2.73 4.36
C PRO A 437 -5.91 -3.48 4.70
N HIS A 438 -5.81 -4.56 5.48
CA HIS A 438 -6.95 -5.21 6.11
C HIS A 438 -7.21 -4.45 7.40
N TYR A 439 -8.16 -3.53 7.38
CA TYR A 439 -8.68 -2.95 8.61
C TYR A 439 -9.50 -4.04 9.29
N THR A 440 -8.89 -4.78 10.21
CA THR A 440 -9.62 -5.73 11.04
C THR A 440 -10.44 -4.91 12.04
N PRO A 441 -11.78 -4.94 11.97
CA PRO A 441 -12.59 -4.39 13.05
C PRO A 441 -12.19 -5.12 14.34
N SER A 442 -12.33 -4.47 15.49
CA SER A 442 -12.25 -5.19 16.77
C SER A 442 -13.23 -6.34 16.72
N THR A 443 -12.73 -7.58 16.73
CA THR A 443 -13.55 -8.73 17.09
C THR A 443 -13.97 -8.50 18.55
N GLY A 444 -15.24 -8.73 18.89
CA GLY A 444 -15.76 -8.63 20.27
C GLY A 444 -15.18 -9.69 21.21
N GLU A 445 -13.95 -10.12 20.97
CA GLU A 445 -13.24 -11.16 21.70
C GLU A 445 -12.67 -10.58 22.99
N ILE A 446 -13.07 -11.19 24.11
CA ILE A 446 -12.53 -10.91 25.43
C ILE A 446 -11.49 -12.00 25.72
N PHE A 447 -10.22 -11.61 25.82
CA PHE A 447 -9.14 -12.50 26.24
C PHE A 447 -8.94 -12.38 27.75
N HIS A 448 -9.04 -13.51 28.45
CA HIS A 448 -8.75 -13.59 29.86
C HIS A 448 -7.25 -13.85 30.05
N LEU A 449 -6.54 -12.87 30.62
CA LEU A 449 -5.23 -13.09 31.23
C LEU A 449 -5.47 -13.83 32.55
N ASN A 450 -5.22 -15.14 32.57
CA ASN A 450 -5.08 -15.87 33.82
C ASN A 450 -3.68 -15.57 34.37
N ASN A 451 -3.63 -14.85 35.50
CA ASN A 451 -2.41 -14.61 36.28
C ASN A 451 -1.87 -15.91 36.89
#